data_AF-A0A661K8R3-F1
#
_entry.id   AF-A0A661K8R3-F1
#
_cell.length_a   1.000
_cell.length_b   1.000
_cell.length_c   1.000
_cell.angle_alpha   90.00
_cell.angle_beta   90.00
_cell.angle_gamma   90.00
#
_symmetry.space_group_name_H-M   'P 1'
#
loop_
_entity.id
_entity.type
_entity.pdbx_description
1 polymer ?
#
loop_
_entity_poly.entity_id
_entity_poly.type
_entity_poly.pdbx_seq_one_letter_code
_entity_poly.pdbx_strand_id
1 'polypeptide(L)' 'MVKTKVIQEELEARKLIERAKDVLMRKRNVKGDEAYRWIRKRSMDSRKSMREVAEAILLSEEL' A
#
# COMPACT_ATOMS: atom_id res chain seq x y z
N MET A 1 -24.39 8.64 10.71
CA MET A 1 -24.13 7.75 9.55
C MET A 1 -22.70 7.84 8.99
N VAL A 2 -21.81 8.70 9.51
CA VAL A 2 -20.45 8.92 8.92
C VAL A 2 -19.41 7.88 9.38
N LYS A 3 -19.51 7.36 10.61
CA LYS A 3 -18.50 6.44 11.19
C LYS A 3 -18.26 5.17 10.37
N THR A 4 -19.31 4.57 9.80
CA THR A 4 -19.19 3.30 9.07
C THR A 4 -18.39 3.44 7.78
N LYS A 5 -18.54 4.57 7.07
CA LYS A 5 -17.86 4.80 5.79
C LYS A 5 -16.35 4.97 5.96
N VAL A 6 -15.93 5.74 6.97
CA VAL A 6 -14.50 5.96 7.28
C VAL A 6 -13.81 4.65 7.67
N ILE A 7 -14.44 3.83 8.50
CA ILE A 7 -13.89 2.52 8.90
C ILE A 7 -13.73 1.60 7.68
N GLN A 8 -14.71 1.59 6.78
CA GLN A 8 -14.64 0.80 5.56
C GLN A 8 -13.48 1.27 4.66
N GLU A 9 -13.31 2.58 4.49
CA GLU A 9 -12.24 3.16 3.69
C GLU A 9 -10.84 2.84 4.27
N GLU A 10 -10.68 2.90 5.58
CA GLU A 10 -9.45 2.49 6.26
C GLU A 10 -9.17 0.99 6.09
N LEU A 11 -10.19 0.14 6.18
CA LEU A 11 -10.04 -1.30 6.01
C LEU A 11 -9.61 -1.65 4.58
N GLU A 12 -10.22 -1.02 3.58
CA GLU A 12 -9.85 -1.20 2.18
C GLU A 12 -8.42 -0.70 1.92
N ALA A 13 -8.03 0.43 2.50
CA ALA A 13 -6.64 0.92 2.41
C ALA A 13 -5.65 -0.10 2.99
N ARG A 14 -5.95 -0.71 4.15
CA ARG A 14 -5.10 -1.76 4.74
C ARG A 14 -4.96 -2.97 3.83
N LYS A 15 -6.05 -3.45 3.23
CA LYS A 15 -6.02 -4.57 2.28
C LYS A 15 -5.13 -4.27 1.07
N LEU A 16 -5.25 -3.06 0.51
CA LEU A 16 -4.41 -2.63 -0.62
C LEU A 16 -2.93 -2.59 -0.25
N ILE A 17 -2.60 -2.05 0.92
CA ILE A 17 -1.23 -1.97 1.41
C ILE A 17 -0.64 -3.37 1.62
N GLU A 18 -1.38 -4.31 2.21
CA GLU A 18 -0.90 -5.70 2.38
C GLU A 18 -0.65 -6.38 1.04
N ARG A 19 -1.56 -6.25 0.07
CA ARG A 19 -1.34 -6.79 -1.29
C ARG A 19 -0.11 -6.18 -1.96
N ALA A 20 0.10 -4.86 -1.82
CA ALA A 20 1.26 -4.19 -2.37
C ALA A 20 2.56 -4.65 -1.69
N LYS A 21 2.54 -4.95 -0.38
CA LYS A 21 3.68 -5.56 0.31
C LYS A 21 4.04 -6.92 -0.30
N ASP A 22 3.06 -7.80 -0.54
CA ASP A 22 3.32 -9.11 -1.13
C ASP A 22 3.95 -9.02 -2.53
N VAL A 23 3.54 -8.05 -3.33
CA VAL A 23 4.17 -7.75 -4.63
C VAL A 23 5.62 -7.32 -4.44
N LEU A 24 5.89 -6.37 -3.53
CA LEU A 24 7.26 -5.91 -3.27
C LEU A 24 8.16 -7.01 -2.69
N MET A 25 7.63 -7.83 -1.79
CA MET A 25 8.34 -8.98 -1.22
C MET A 25 8.79 -9.93 -2.33
N ARG A 26 7.91 -10.26 -3.27
CA ARG A 26 8.24 -11.12 -4.41
C ARG A 26 9.19 -10.45 -5.41
N LYS A 27 8.90 -9.22 -5.83
CA LYS A 27 9.70 -8.51 -6.85
C LYS A 27 11.10 -8.12 -6.38
N ARG A 28 11.27 -7.82 -5.10
CA ARG A 28 12.54 -7.30 -4.54
C ARG A 28 13.23 -8.27 -3.60
N ASN A 29 12.64 -9.44 -3.37
CA ASN A 29 13.14 -10.44 -2.41
C ASN A 29 13.39 -9.85 -1.01
N VAL A 30 12.46 -9.02 -0.54
CA VAL A 30 12.52 -8.33 0.77
C VAL A 30 11.49 -8.89 1.73
N LYS A 31 11.68 -8.66 3.04
CA LYS A 31 10.69 -9.03 4.07
C LYS A 31 9.53 -8.03 4.14
N GLY A 32 8.41 -8.44 4.75
CA GLY A 32 7.20 -7.62 4.87
C GLY A 32 7.43 -6.26 5.55
N ASP A 33 8.28 -6.20 6.58
CA ASP A 33 8.62 -4.94 7.27
C ASP A 33 9.38 -3.98 6.36
N GLU A 34 10.27 -4.52 5.53
CA GLU A 34 11.06 -3.73 4.58
C GLU A 34 10.19 -3.24 3.42
N ALA A 35 9.28 -4.09 2.92
CA ALA A 35 8.27 -3.69 1.94
C ALA A 35 7.38 -2.56 2.49
N TYR A 36 6.91 -2.67 3.73
CA TYR A 36 6.09 -1.63 4.37
C TYR A 36 6.88 -0.31 4.54
N ARG A 37 8.13 -0.39 5.01
CA ARG A 37 9.01 0.79 5.10
C ARG A 37 9.22 1.43 3.73
N TRP A 38 9.34 0.63 2.67
CA TRP A 38 9.47 1.14 1.32
C TRP A 38 8.23 1.92 0.88
N ILE A 39 7.03 1.36 1.06
CA ILE A 39 5.76 2.04 0.75
C ILE A 39 5.66 3.35 1.54
N ARG A 40 5.99 3.31 2.84
CA ARG A 40 5.99 4.48 3.73
C ARG A 40 6.96 5.57 3.26
N LYS A 41 8.19 5.18 2.92
CA LYS A 41 9.18 6.11 2.37
C LYS A 41 8.67 6.73 1.07
N ARG A 42 8.14 5.91 0.16
CA ARG A 42 7.61 6.39 -1.12
C ARG A 42 6.41 7.33 -0.96
N SER A 43 5.55 7.07 0.02
CA SER A 43 4.43 7.95 0.39
C SER A 43 4.94 9.34 0.83
N MET A 44 5.92 9.39 1.73
CA MET A 44 6.52 10.65 2.17
C MET A 44 7.22 11.40 1.03
N ASP A 45 8.04 10.70 0.25
CA ASP A 45 8.81 11.29 -0.86
C ASP A 45 7.90 11.87 -1.96
N SER A 46 6.76 11.21 -2.22
CA SER A 46 5.80 11.62 -3.26
C SER A 46 4.65 12.49 -2.74
N ARG A 47 4.58 12.74 -1.43
CA ARG A 47 3.45 13.42 -0.75
C ARG A 47 2.09 12.82 -1.10
N LYS A 48 2.05 11.50 -1.29
CA LYS A 48 0.83 10.72 -1.55
C LYS A 48 0.50 9.87 -0.35
N SER A 49 -0.77 9.52 -0.19
CA SER A 49 -1.19 8.59 0.86
C SER A 49 -0.57 7.21 0.63
N MET A 50 -0.42 6.43 1.71
CA MET A 50 0.01 5.02 1.63
C MET A 50 -0.86 4.20 0.69
N ARG A 51 -2.16 4.51 0.64
CA ARG A 51 -3.14 3.87 -0.24
C ARG A 51 -2.82 4.12 -1.70
N GLU A 52 -2.62 5.37 -2.11
CA GLU A 52 -2.31 5.71 -3.51
C GLU A 52 -0.99 5.08 -3.97
N VAL A 53 0.01 5.00 -3.07
CA VAL A 53 1.26 4.31 -3.39
C VAL A 53 1.04 2.81 -3.56
N ALA A 54 0.23 2.19 -2.70
CA ALA A 54 -0.12 0.77 -2.82
C ALA A 54 -0.87 0.48 -4.13
N GLU A 55 -1.85 1.31 -4.49
CA GLU A 55 -2.58 1.21 -5.76
C GLU A 55 -1.63 1.34 -6.96
N ALA A 56 -0.68 2.28 -6.94
CA ALA A 56 0.32 2.43 -8.00
C ALA A 56 1.24 1.21 -8.14
N ILE A 57 1.62 0.56 -7.04
CA ILE A 57 2.43 -0.67 -7.07
C ILE A 57 1.63 -1.80 -7.71
N LEU A 58 0.36 -1.97 -7.32
CA LEU A 58 -0.52 -3.01 -7.85
C LEU A 58 -0.81 -2.79 -9.35
N LEU A 59 -1.08 -1.55 -9.76
CA LEU A 59 -1.26 -1.22 -11.16
C LEU A 59 -0.01 -1.55 -12.00
N SER A 60 1.18 -1.30 -11.45
CA SER A 60 2.45 -1.65 -12.12
C SER A 60 2.77 -3.15 -12.11
N GLU A 61 2.00 -3.98 -11.41
CA GLU A 61 2.10 -5.45 -11.48
C GLU A 61 1.17 -6.02 -12.55
N GLU A 62 0.04 -5.37 -12.79
CA GLU A 62 -0.97 -5.79 -13.77
C GLU A 62 -0.63 -5.36 -15.22
N LEU A 63 0.33 -4.43 -15.36
CA LEU A 63 0.94 -4.01 -16.64
C LEU A 63 2.15 -4.88 -17.00
#